data_AF-A0AAD1KR20-F1
#
_entry.id   AF-A0AAD1KR20-F1
#
_cell.length_a   1.000
_cell.length_b   1.000
_cell.length_c   1.000
_cell.angle_alpha   90.00
_cell.angle_beta   90.00
_cell.angle_gamma   90.00
#
_symmetry.space_group_name_H-M   'P 1'
#
loop_
_entity.id
_entity.type
_entity.pdbx_description
1 polymer ?
#
loop_
_entity_poly.entity_id
_entity_poly.type
_entity_poly.pdbx_seq_one_letter_code
_entity_poly.pdbx_strand_id
1 'polypeptide(L)'
;MPDLISGIISVVKLPTPAGLLAVKTLRFSDARIRIMGSALCLCLVIPASVNVIMTSYQQSTAALSMAPPDTLILQSPDGNPVPKDLPRSMQAATGIKRAVKVDMLSGEITSNHHSGTARAVMVVSSPEDAERVLNMKLTTKERANLNNSFMLSFSDGPAKTILALDDGRRAAIPSSRVEVNPTWAYTYGGVIVKGTLERIRAQSTPHQWVYTGVQKGDIAKAVDYVHRQGLDPQLLTYHVEPEPPQMPFSWWMVCLTLVIIAAGITASVSASFGHTARNQSRQLLAIGLPKRLGATIPILESMLLVGLCSVIASALAVVPVVVGQSLSESFTLWVPKDWVILWCTGLGLLIVLSPLAGLRAIRARERTVDALI
;
A
#
# COMPACT_ATOMS: atom_id res chain seq x y z
N MET A 1 -12.27 -20.68 -7.15
CA MET A 1 -11.45 -20.49 -8.37
C MET A 1 -11.76 -21.48 -9.50
N PRO A 2 -11.76 -22.81 -9.31
CA PRO A 2 -11.95 -23.76 -10.42
C PRO A 2 -13.31 -23.62 -11.14
N ASP A 3 -14.40 -23.35 -10.40
CA ASP A 3 -15.73 -23.17 -10.99
C ASP A 3 -15.88 -21.83 -11.74
N LEU A 4 -15.03 -20.84 -11.43
CA LEU A 4 -15.03 -19.52 -12.06
C LEU A 4 -14.36 -19.58 -13.45
N ILE A 5 -13.29 -20.37 -13.58
CA ILE A 5 -12.63 -20.66 -14.86
C ILE A 5 -13.58 -21.43 -15.79
N SER A 6 -14.20 -22.50 -15.27
CA SER A 6 -15.18 -23.31 -16.03
C SER A 6 -16.41 -22.47 -16.43
N GLY A 7 -16.90 -21.63 -15.52
CA GLY A 7 -18.00 -20.69 -15.75
C GLY A 7 -17.70 -19.68 -16.86
N ILE A 8 -16.53 -19.06 -16.90
CA ILE A 8 -16.22 -18.06 -17.94
C ILE A 8 -15.97 -18.73 -19.30
N ILE A 9 -15.31 -19.90 -19.34
CA ILE A 9 -15.16 -20.71 -20.57
C ILE A 9 -16.54 -21.08 -21.15
N SER A 10 -17.58 -21.17 -20.30
CA SER A 10 -18.95 -21.44 -20.75
C SER A 10 -19.61 -20.28 -21.51
N VAL A 11 -19.13 -19.04 -21.30
CA VAL A 11 -19.71 -17.80 -21.84
C VAL A 11 -18.92 -17.26 -23.04
N VAL A 12 -17.63 -17.61 -23.17
CA VAL A 12 -16.80 -17.14 -24.29
C VAL A 12 -17.29 -17.73 -25.62
N LYS A 13 -17.73 -16.85 -26.54
CA LYS A 13 -18.10 -17.18 -27.91
C LYS A 13 -17.05 -16.65 -28.87
N LEU A 14 -16.22 -17.53 -29.41
CA LEU A 14 -15.33 -17.20 -30.53
C LEU A 14 -16.08 -17.41 -31.86
N PRO A 15 -16.11 -16.42 -32.77
CA PRO A 15 -16.87 -16.50 -34.01
C PRO A 15 -16.25 -17.42 -35.07
N THR A 16 -15.01 -17.88 -34.86
CA THR A 16 -14.30 -18.75 -35.80
C THR A 16 -14.58 -20.24 -35.51
N PRO A 17 -14.69 -21.10 -36.53
CA PRO A 17 -14.93 -22.53 -36.35
C PRO A 17 -13.82 -23.22 -35.53
N ALA A 18 -12.57 -22.76 -35.67
CA ALA A 18 -11.45 -23.22 -34.84
C ALA A 18 -11.59 -22.78 -33.37
N GLY A 19 -12.13 -21.59 -33.11
CA GLY A 19 -12.39 -21.09 -31.76
C GLY A 19 -13.54 -21.80 -31.06
N LEU A 20 -14.61 -22.15 -31.79
CA LEU A 20 -15.72 -22.95 -31.25
C LEU A 20 -15.26 -24.35 -30.84
N LEU A 21 -14.41 -24.98 -31.67
CA LEU A 21 -13.84 -26.28 -31.36
C LEU A 21 -12.94 -26.23 -30.13
N ALA A 22 -12.05 -25.22 -30.04
CA ALA A 22 -11.19 -24.98 -28.88
C ALA A 22 -11.97 -24.78 -27.57
N VAL A 23 -13.08 -24.03 -27.60
CA VAL A 23 -13.94 -23.85 -26.40
C VAL A 23 -14.60 -25.18 -26.00
N LYS A 24 -15.02 -25.98 -26.98
CA LYS A 24 -15.70 -27.26 -26.72
C LYS A 24 -14.75 -28.32 -26.15
N THR A 25 -13.54 -28.44 -26.68
CA THR A 25 -12.48 -29.34 -26.18
C THR A 25 -11.99 -28.93 -24.79
N LEU A 26 -11.89 -27.62 -24.51
CA LEU A 26 -11.62 -27.11 -23.17
C LEU A 26 -12.72 -27.55 -22.17
N ARG A 27 -14.00 -27.51 -22.55
CA ARG A 27 -15.09 -28.00 -21.67
C ARG A 27 -15.00 -29.49 -21.35
N PHE A 28 -14.51 -30.32 -22.28
CA PHE A 28 -14.35 -31.76 -22.05
C PHE A 28 -13.13 -32.12 -21.18
N SER A 29 -12.17 -31.22 -21.02
CA SER A 29 -10.92 -31.44 -20.26
C SER A 29 -10.93 -30.74 -18.89
N ASP A 30 -12.10 -30.67 -18.26
CA ASP A 30 -12.40 -29.80 -17.11
C ASP A 30 -11.47 -30.04 -15.90
N ALA A 31 -11.23 -31.29 -15.50
CA ALA A 31 -10.37 -31.61 -14.35
C ALA A 31 -8.92 -31.13 -14.50
N ARG A 32 -8.36 -31.24 -15.72
CA ARG A 32 -6.98 -30.85 -16.02
C ARG A 32 -6.83 -29.33 -16.09
N ILE A 33 -7.81 -28.66 -16.69
CA ILE A 33 -7.89 -27.20 -16.77
C ILE A 33 -8.07 -26.58 -15.38
N ARG A 34 -8.84 -27.22 -14.49
CA ARG A 34 -9.00 -26.78 -13.10
C ARG A 34 -7.68 -26.81 -12.32
N ILE A 35 -6.92 -27.89 -12.42
CA ILE A 35 -5.62 -28.03 -11.70
C ILE A 35 -4.56 -27.09 -12.29
N MET A 36 -4.44 -27.04 -13.62
CA MET A 36 -3.40 -26.23 -14.26
C MET A 36 -3.74 -24.73 -14.25
N GLY A 37 -5.01 -24.38 -14.44
CA GLY A 37 -5.50 -23.00 -14.36
C GLY A 37 -5.43 -22.44 -12.95
N SER A 38 -5.70 -23.24 -11.91
CA SER A 38 -5.52 -22.81 -10.52
C SER A 38 -4.05 -22.61 -10.16
N ALA A 39 -3.16 -23.52 -10.57
CA ALA A 39 -1.72 -23.36 -10.36
C ALA A 39 -1.17 -22.11 -11.05
N LEU A 40 -1.56 -21.88 -12.31
CA LEU A 40 -1.14 -20.68 -13.06
C LEU A 40 -1.69 -19.40 -12.44
N CYS A 41 -2.95 -19.41 -11.99
CA CYS A 41 -3.53 -18.27 -11.28
C CYS A 41 -2.80 -18.00 -9.96
N LEU A 42 -2.48 -19.03 -9.16
CA LEU A 42 -1.75 -18.85 -7.90
C LEU A 42 -0.35 -18.26 -8.13
N CYS A 43 0.38 -18.77 -9.12
CA CYS A 43 1.71 -18.26 -9.46
C CYS A 43 1.69 -16.80 -9.95
N LEU A 44 0.56 -16.31 -10.46
CA LEU A 44 0.41 -14.93 -10.92
C LEU A 44 -0.18 -14.00 -9.84
N VAL A 45 -1.19 -14.47 -9.09
CA VAL A 45 -1.86 -13.67 -8.05
C VAL A 45 -0.93 -13.37 -6.88
N ILE A 46 -0.15 -14.34 -6.43
CA ILE A 46 0.71 -14.19 -5.25
C ILE A 46 1.75 -13.07 -5.44
N PRO A 47 2.61 -13.07 -6.48
CA PRO A 47 3.60 -12.01 -6.65
C PRO A 47 2.94 -10.65 -6.91
N ALA A 48 1.85 -10.57 -7.69
CA ALA A 48 1.16 -9.31 -7.92
C ALA A 48 0.57 -8.72 -6.62
N SER A 49 -0.10 -9.55 -5.81
CA SER A 49 -0.73 -9.13 -4.56
C SER A 49 0.29 -8.72 -3.52
N VAL A 50 1.31 -9.56 -3.29
CA VAL A 50 2.33 -9.31 -2.27
C VAL A 50 3.13 -8.05 -2.61
N ASN A 51 3.44 -7.83 -3.88
CA ASN A 51 4.15 -6.63 -4.32
C ASN A 51 3.37 -5.36 -4.01
N VAL A 52 2.08 -5.32 -4.35
CA VAL A 52 1.24 -4.14 -4.09
C VAL A 52 1.01 -3.92 -2.60
N ILE A 53 0.84 -4.98 -1.80
CA ILE A 53 0.72 -4.87 -0.35
C ILE A 53 2.02 -4.30 0.24
N MET A 54 3.18 -4.82 -0.18
CA MET A 54 4.46 -4.40 0.37
C MET A 54 4.78 -2.96 0.00
N THR A 55 4.56 -2.56 -1.26
CA THR A 55 4.78 -1.17 -1.67
C THR A 55 3.81 -0.21 -1.00
N SER A 56 2.55 -0.61 -0.83
CA SER A 56 1.57 0.20 -0.10
C SER A 56 1.88 0.28 1.40
N TYR A 57 2.41 -0.79 2.01
CA TYR A 57 2.88 -0.77 3.39
C TYR A 57 4.10 0.11 3.57
N GLN A 58 5.11 -0.01 2.70
CA GLN A 58 6.29 0.85 2.71
C GLN A 58 5.93 2.31 2.46
N GLN A 59 5.00 2.58 1.56
CA GLN A 59 4.52 3.94 1.36
C GLN A 59 3.71 4.46 2.54
N SER A 60 2.85 3.64 3.15
CA SER A 60 2.06 4.08 4.31
C SER A 60 2.96 4.35 5.52
N THR A 61 4.00 3.53 5.72
CA THR A 61 5.01 3.75 6.76
C THR A 61 5.92 4.94 6.46
N ALA A 62 6.30 5.17 5.20
CA ALA A 62 7.08 6.34 4.81
C ALA A 62 6.25 7.64 4.76
N ALA A 63 4.94 7.53 4.49
CA ALA A 63 3.98 8.64 4.51
C ALA A 63 3.65 9.09 5.94
N LEU A 64 3.89 8.24 6.95
CA LEU A 64 4.05 8.65 8.34
C LEU A 64 5.42 9.35 8.49
N SER A 65 5.58 10.47 7.78
CA SER A 65 6.66 11.40 7.98
C SER A 65 6.63 11.86 9.44
N MET A 66 7.79 12.06 10.07
CA MET A 66 7.87 12.57 11.45
C MET A 66 7.22 13.96 11.62
N ALA A 67 6.97 14.67 10.52
CA ALA A 67 6.21 15.90 10.48
C ALA A 67 5.08 15.86 9.43
N PRO A 68 3.88 16.38 9.72
CA PRO A 68 2.80 16.55 8.74
C PRO A 68 3.17 17.47 7.57
N PRO A 69 2.46 17.40 6.43
CA PRO A 69 2.68 18.30 5.30
C PRO A 69 2.63 19.78 5.67
N ASP A 70 3.45 20.61 5.01
CA ASP A 70 3.58 22.06 5.24
C ASP A 70 3.93 22.46 6.68
N THR A 71 4.52 21.53 7.45
CA THR A 71 5.00 21.79 8.81
C THR A 71 6.51 21.65 8.92
N LEU A 72 7.08 22.49 9.77
CA LEU A 72 8.46 22.43 10.22
C LEU A 72 8.42 22.36 11.75
N ILE A 73 9.01 21.32 12.31
CA ILE A 73 9.09 21.05 13.73
C ILE A 73 10.52 21.31 14.18
N LEU A 74 10.68 22.13 15.21
CA LEU A 74 11.94 22.40 15.86
C LEU A 74 11.93 21.72 17.23
N GLN A 75 12.73 20.67 17.38
CA GLN A 75 12.79 19.81 18.56
C GLN A 75 14.23 19.43 18.86
N SER A 76 14.61 19.37 20.14
CA SER A 76 15.93 18.86 20.52
C SER A 76 15.97 17.33 20.49
N PRO A 77 16.98 16.71 19.84
CA PRO A 77 17.10 15.25 19.80
C PRO A 77 17.31 14.65 21.21
N ASP A 78 17.97 15.38 22.10
CA ASP A 78 18.28 14.92 23.46
C ASP A 78 17.13 15.15 24.46
N GLY A 79 15.96 15.62 24.00
CA GLY A 79 14.84 15.99 24.88
C GLY A 79 15.07 17.27 25.70
N ASN A 80 16.20 17.95 25.49
CA ASN A 80 16.48 19.24 26.11
C ASN A 80 15.56 20.34 25.55
N PRO A 81 15.17 21.34 26.35
CA PRO A 81 14.37 22.44 25.84
C PRO A 81 15.15 23.23 24.78
N VAL A 82 14.50 23.46 23.64
CA VAL A 82 15.05 24.30 22.56
C VAL A 82 15.37 25.71 23.12
N PRO A 83 16.54 26.31 22.78
CA PRO A 83 16.89 27.65 23.22
C PRO A 83 15.78 28.67 22.89
N LYS A 84 15.40 29.49 23.86
CA LYS A 84 14.20 30.36 23.78
C LYS A 84 14.22 31.35 22.61
N ASP A 85 15.40 31.76 22.17
CA ASP A 85 15.58 32.74 21.09
C ASP A 85 15.61 32.09 19.71
N LEU A 86 15.95 30.80 19.62
CA LEU A 86 16.10 30.10 18.34
C LEU A 86 14.82 30.13 17.48
N PRO A 87 13.61 29.90 18.04
CA PRO A 87 12.39 29.99 17.24
C PRO A 87 12.15 31.38 16.63
N ARG A 88 12.49 32.44 17.39
CA ARG A 88 12.31 33.84 16.94
C ARG A 88 13.35 34.23 15.90
N SER A 89 14.60 33.85 16.11
CA SER A 89 15.69 34.12 15.17
C SER A 89 15.47 33.38 13.85
N MET A 90 15.00 32.13 13.90
CA MET A 90 14.62 31.39 12.70
C MET A 90 13.44 32.05 11.99
N GLN A 91 12.43 32.53 12.72
CA GLN A 91 11.31 33.28 12.14
C GLN A 91 11.79 34.53 11.40
N ALA A 92 12.70 35.30 12.00
CA ALA A 92 13.26 36.52 11.40
C ALA A 92 14.11 36.23 10.15
N ALA A 93 14.87 35.13 10.16
CA ALA A 93 15.75 34.76 9.04
C ALA A 93 14.99 34.16 7.84
N THR A 94 13.91 33.43 8.09
CA THR A 94 13.18 32.67 7.06
C THR A 94 11.93 33.39 6.55
N GLY A 95 11.34 34.29 7.36
CA GLY A 95 10.06 34.94 7.07
C GLY A 95 8.83 34.07 7.35
N ILE A 96 9.01 32.91 7.97
CA ILE A 96 7.91 31.99 8.31
C ILE A 96 6.99 32.63 9.35
N LYS A 97 5.73 32.21 9.39
CA LYS A 97 4.77 32.61 10.44
C LYS A 97 5.25 32.18 11.83
N ARG A 98 4.71 32.82 12.86
CA ARG A 98 5.07 32.56 14.27
C ARG A 98 4.85 31.08 14.64
N ALA A 99 5.89 30.46 15.20
CA ALA A 99 5.79 29.11 15.76
C ALA A 99 4.82 29.04 16.94
N VAL A 100 4.14 27.90 17.03
CA VAL A 100 3.35 27.52 18.20
C VAL A 100 4.22 26.66 19.10
N LYS A 101 4.25 27.00 20.40
CA LYS A 101 4.91 26.18 21.41
C LYS A 101 4.00 24.99 21.72
N VAL A 102 4.54 23.79 21.59
CA VAL A 102 3.86 22.54 21.92
C VAL A 102 4.61 21.88 23.07
N ASP A 103 3.94 21.78 24.20
CA ASP A 103 4.43 21.05 25.36
C ASP A 103 3.82 19.64 25.35
N MET A 104 4.44 18.70 26.06
CA MET A 104 3.92 17.35 26.24
C MET A 104 3.45 17.19 27.68
N LEU A 105 2.34 16.50 27.90
CA LEU A 105 1.89 16.15 29.25
C LEU A 105 2.94 15.26 29.95
N SER A 106 3.26 15.57 31.20
CA SER A 106 4.03 14.69 32.10
C SER A 106 3.14 13.56 32.61
N GLY A 107 2.91 12.58 31.73
CA GLY A 107 2.03 11.44 31.96
C GLY A 107 1.58 10.79 30.64
N GLU A 108 0.76 9.75 30.75
CA GLU A 108 0.29 8.98 29.60
C GLU A 108 -1.20 8.61 29.69
N ILE A 109 -1.82 8.38 28.53
CA ILE A 109 -3.15 7.80 28.43
C ILE A 109 -3.09 6.33 28.85
N THR A 110 -3.83 5.95 29.89
CA THR A 110 -3.81 4.60 30.47
C THR A 110 -5.05 3.76 30.20
N SER A 111 -5.98 4.24 29.38
CA SER A 111 -7.20 3.48 29.12
C SER A 111 -6.91 2.24 28.26
N ASN A 112 -7.28 1.06 28.79
CA ASN A 112 -7.36 -0.21 28.04
C ASN A 112 -8.34 -0.17 26.84
N HIS A 113 -9.04 0.95 26.66
CA HIS A 113 -10.02 1.20 25.61
C HIS A 113 -9.58 2.30 24.62
N HIS A 114 -8.33 2.78 24.71
CA HIS A 114 -7.76 3.63 23.66
C HIS A 114 -7.32 2.72 22.51
N SER A 115 -7.96 2.86 21.34
CA SER A 115 -7.55 2.12 20.14
C SER A 115 -6.31 2.73 19.46
N GLY A 116 -5.92 3.95 19.85
CA GLY A 116 -4.73 4.64 19.34
C GLY A 116 -3.42 4.03 19.86
N THR A 117 -2.40 4.06 19.02
CA THR A 117 -1.04 3.62 19.38
C THR A 117 -0.29 4.65 20.23
N ALA A 118 -0.67 5.92 20.12
CA ALA A 118 -0.03 7.04 20.80
C ALA A 118 -0.64 7.29 22.18
N ARG A 119 0.21 7.28 23.22
CA ARG A 119 -0.23 7.56 24.59
C ARG A 119 0.12 8.96 25.10
N ALA A 120 0.97 9.69 24.37
CA ALA A 120 1.35 11.04 24.71
C ALA A 120 0.21 12.02 24.45
N VAL A 121 0.10 13.08 25.25
CA VAL A 121 -0.91 14.13 25.08
C VAL A 121 -0.22 15.45 24.75
N MET A 122 -0.66 16.09 23.67
CA MET A 122 -0.21 17.39 23.24
C MET A 122 -0.80 18.49 24.14
N VAL A 123 0.03 19.40 24.62
CA VAL A 123 -0.38 20.55 25.43
C VAL A 123 -0.09 21.83 24.66
N VAL A 124 -1.14 22.60 24.39
CA VAL A 124 -1.07 23.89 23.70
C VAL A 124 -1.56 25.02 24.60
N SER A 125 -1.18 26.27 24.30
CA SER A 125 -1.56 27.39 25.18
C SER A 125 -3.03 27.77 25.05
N SER A 126 -3.59 27.69 23.83
CA SER A 126 -4.99 28.04 23.56
C SER A 126 -5.63 27.16 22.46
N PRO A 127 -6.95 27.19 22.28
CA PRO A 127 -7.60 26.50 21.16
C PRO A 127 -7.18 27.02 19.78
N GLU A 128 -6.85 28.31 19.66
CA GLU A 128 -6.35 28.90 18.41
C GLU A 128 -4.93 28.41 18.08
N ASP A 129 -4.14 28.07 19.09
CA ASP A 129 -2.86 27.37 18.91
C ASP A 129 -3.09 25.92 18.45
N ALA A 130 -4.11 25.24 18.99
CA ALA A 130 -4.49 23.90 18.54
C ALA A 130 -4.87 23.88 17.05
N GLU A 131 -5.72 24.82 16.61
CA GLU A 131 -6.10 24.97 15.21
C GLU A 131 -4.89 25.20 14.30
N ARG A 132 -3.93 26.02 14.76
CA ARG A 132 -2.72 26.31 14.00
C ARG A 132 -1.79 25.11 13.89
N VAL A 133 -1.59 24.34 14.96
CA VAL A 133 -0.70 23.16 14.97
C VAL A 133 -1.30 22.01 14.17
N LEU A 134 -2.60 21.78 14.34
CA LEU A 134 -3.32 20.74 13.61
C LEU A 134 -3.60 21.13 12.15
N ASN A 135 -3.33 22.38 11.77
CA ASN A 135 -3.59 22.95 10.45
C ASN A 135 -5.05 22.74 10.01
N MET A 136 -5.99 22.88 10.95
CA MET A 136 -7.41 22.66 10.73
C MET A 136 -8.25 23.67 11.50
N LYS A 137 -9.46 23.94 11.01
CA LYS A 137 -10.41 24.80 11.73
C LYS A 137 -11.30 23.92 12.61
N LEU A 138 -11.22 24.11 13.93
CA LEU A 138 -12.11 23.42 14.87
C LEU A 138 -13.53 23.95 14.73
N THR A 139 -14.51 23.08 14.93
CA THR A 139 -15.92 23.47 15.03
C THR A 139 -16.16 24.26 16.32
N THR A 140 -17.24 25.05 16.35
CA THR A 140 -17.63 25.81 17.54
C THR A 140 -17.75 24.93 18.79
N LYS A 141 -18.22 23.68 18.62
CA LYS A 141 -18.36 22.70 19.69
C LYS A 141 -17.01 22.19 20.19
N GLU A 142 -16.10 21.83 19.30
CA GLU A 142 -14.75 21.36 19.68
C GLU A 142 -13.94 22.46 20.37
N ARG A 143 -14.02 23.69 19.86
CA ARG A 143 -13.36 24.84 20.49
C ARG A 143 -13.92 25.11 21.89
N ALA A 144 -15.24 25.06 22.05
CA ALA A 144 -15.88 25.20 23.36
C ALA A 144 -15.47 24.06 24.32
N ASN A 145 -15.39 22.82 23.81
CA ASN A 145 -14.95 21.67 24.59
C ASN A 145 -13.51 21.84 25.10
N LEU A 146 -12.56 22.24 24.25
CA LEU A 146 -11.19 22.53 24.67
C LEU A 146 -11.13 23.58 25.78
N ASN A 147 -11.89 24.66 25.65
CA ASN A 147 -11.98 25.70 26.69
C ASN A 147 -12.62 25.19 28.00
N ASN A 148 -13.54 24.24 27.92
CA ASN A 148 -14.25 23.67 29.06
C ASN A 148 -13.51 22.48 29.70
N SER A 149 -12.19 22.37 29.50
CA SER A 149 -11.36 21.31 30.06
C SER A 149 -11.62 19.91 29.51
N PHE A 150 -12.03 19.82 28.24
CA PHE A 150 -12.06 18.54 27.53
C PHE A 150 -10.71 18.29 26.84
N MET A 151 -10.43 17.02 26.60
CA MET A 151 -9.41 16.58 25.66
C MET A 151 -10.04 16.32 24.30
N LEU A 152 -9.41 16.79 23.23
CA LEU A 152 -9.74 16.30 21.90
C LEU A 152 -8.92 15.03 21.64
N SER A 153 -9.58 13.88 21.55
CA SER A 153 -8.96 12.56 21.31
C SER A 153 -8.80 12.34 19.81
N PHE A 154 -7.64 11.82 19.40
CA PHE A 154 -7.35 11.52 17.99
C PHE A 154 -7.75 10.10 17.59
N SER A 155 -8.04 9.24 18.56
CA SER A 155 -8.60 7.91 18.31
C SER A 155 -10.03 7.80 18.83
N ASP A 156 -10.72 6.77 18.35
CA ASP A 156 -11.91 6.26 19.01
C ASP A 156 -11.57 5.82 20.43
N GLY A 157 -12.43 6.20 21.36
CA GLY A 157 -12.20 5.95 22.77
C GLY A 157 -13.43 6.31 23.59
N PRO A 158 -13.42 5.96 24.89
CA PRO A 158 -14.50 6.31 25.80
C PRO A 158 -14.69 7.83 25.87
N ALA A 159 -15.90 8.28 26.21
CA ALA A 159 -16.22 9.70 26.42
C ALA A 159 -15.44 10.36 27.57
N LYS A 160 -14.73 9.57 28.39
CA LYS A 160 -13.78 10.02 29.39
C LYS A 160 -12.48 9.27 29.21
N THR A 161 -11.39 9.99 28.99
CA THR A 161 -10.04 9.44 28.92
C THR A 161 -9.38 9.53 30.29
N ILE A 162 -8.71 8.45 30.68
CA ILE A 162 -7.96 8.40 31.94
C ILE A 162 -6.48 8.65 31.63
N LEU A 163 -5.94 9.70 32.25
CA LEU A 163 -4.53 10.04 32.20
C LEU A 163 -3.87 9.55 33.49
N ALA A 164 -2.79 8.78 33.39
CA ALA A 164 -1.88 8.58 34.52
C ALA A 164 -0.80 9.65 34.46
N LEU A 165 -0.69 10.41 35.54
CA LEU A 165 0.30 11.45 35.70
C LEU A 165 1.57 10.83 36.31
N ASP A 166 2.72 11.45 36.05
CA ASP A 166 4.01 10.94 36.56
C ASP A 166 4.10 10.92 38.09
N ASP A 167 3.24 11.69 38.78
CA ASP A 167 3.11 11.68 40.24
C ASP A 167 2.26 10.51 40.79
N GLY A 168 1.84 9.59 39.91
CA GLY A 168 1.04 8.41 40.24
C GLY A 168 -0.46 8.68 40.35
N ARG A 169 -0.92 9.94 40.22
CA ARG A 169 -2.36 10.25 40.22
C ARG A 169 -2.99 9.90 38.88
N ARG A 170 -4.29 9.58 38.92
CA ARG A 170 -5.11 9.38 37.73
C ARG A 170 -6.12 10.50 37.60
N ALA A 171 -6.17 11.14 36.43
CA ALA A 171 -7.13 12.18 36.11
C ALA A 171 -8.07 11.68 35.00
N ALA A 172 -9.38 11.68 35.28
CA ALA A 172 -10.39 11.38 34.26
C ALA A 172 -10.83 12.70 33.60
N ILE A 173 -10.55 12.84 32.32
CA ILE A 173 -10.89 14.04 31.53
C ILE A 173 -11.95 13.67 30.49
N PRO A 174 -13.04 14.44 30.37
CA PRO A 174 -13.98 14.30 29.27
C PRO A 174 -13.25 14.40 27.93
N SER A 175 -13.51 13.47 27.01
CA SER A 175 -12.87 13.42 25.69
C SER A 175 -13.90 13.49 24.58
N SER A 176 -13.57 14.26 23.54
CA SER A 176 -14.32 14.33 22.28
C SER A 176 -13.41 13.90 21.15
N ARG A 177 -13.87 13.00 20.27
CA ARG A 177 -13.11 12.63 19.08
C ARG A 177 -12.97 13.84 18.16
N VAL A 178 -11.80 13.98 17.56
CA VAL A 178 -11.51 14.88 16.43
C VAL A 178 -10.69 14.11 15.41
N GLU A 179 -10.97 14.33 14.13
CA GLU A 179 -10.19 13.74 13.04
C GLU A 179 -9.03 14.68 12.70
N VAL A 180 -7.80 14.16 12.76
CA VAL A 180 -6.57 14.91 12.53
C VAL A 180 -5.68 14.18 11.53
N ASN A 181 -4.65 14.86 11.03
CA ASN A 181 -3.64 14.21 10.19
C ASN A 181 -3.08 12.95 10.90
N PRO A 182 -3.01 11.78 10.22
CA PRO A 182 -2.53 10.53 10.81
C PRO A 182 -1.17 10.63 11.49
N THR A 183 -0.29 11.52 11.03
CA THR A 183 1.02 11.81 11.65
C THR A 183 0.87 12.29 13.10
N TRP A 184 -0.10 13.17 13.34
CA TRP A 184 -0.39 13.67 14.69
C TRP A 184 -1.01 12.58 15.57
N ALA A 185 -1.92 11.78 15.02
CA ALA A 185 -2.54 10.65 15.72
C ALA A 185 -1.54 9.52 16.05
N TYR A 186 -0.46 9.40 15.29
CA TYR A 186 0.62 8.44 15.55
C TYR A 186 1.55 8.90 16.68
N THR A 187 1.74 10.21 16.85
CA THR A 187 2.65 10.79 17.85
C THR A 187 1.93 11.10 19.17
N TYR A 188 0.69 11.57 19.09
CA TYR A 188 -0.14 11.94 20.24
C TYR A 188 -1.50 11.22 20.20
N GLY A 189 -2.03 10.88 21.37
CA GLY A 189 -3.39 10.33 21.50
C GLY A 189 -4.47 11.43 21.59
N GLY A 190 -4.07 12.69 21.82
CA GLY A 190 -4.99 13.82 21.85
C GLY A 190 -4.31 15.16 22.19
N VAL A 191 -5.11 16.21 22.22
CA VAL A 191 -4.68 17.58 22.58
C VAL A 191 -5.51 18.15 23.73
N ILE A 192 -4.82 18.82 24.66
CA ILE A 192 -5.41 19.62 25.75
C ILE A 192 -4.83 21.03 25.75
N VAL A 193 -5.58 21.99 26.28
CA VAL A 193 -5.08 23.34 26.54
C VAL A 193 -4.43 23.45 27.92
N LYS A 194 -3.49 24.36 28.07
CA LYS A 194 -2.76 24.60 29.32
C LYS A 194 -3.67 24.91 30.52
N GLY A 195 -4.78 25.61 30.31
CA GLY A 195 -5.76 25.85 31.37
C GLY A 195 -6.38 24.57 31.95
N THR A 196 -6.53 23.52 31.12
CA THR A 196 -6.97 22.19 31.56
C THR A 196 -5.91 21.52 32.43
N LEU A 197 -4.65 21.63 32.02
CA LEU A 197 -3.50 21.10 32.75
C LEU A 197 -3.41 21.68 34.18
N GLU A 198 -3.61 22.99 34.32
CA GLU A 198 -3.62 23.69 35.60
C GLU A 198 -4.77 23.21 36.50
N ARG A 199 -5.97 23.00 35.93
CA ARG A 199 -7.15 22.52 36.66
C ARG A 199 -6.97 21.10 37.19
N ILE A 200 -6.35 20.20 36.41
CA ILE A 200 -6.05 18.83 36.85
C ILE A 200 -4.76 18.76 37.70
N ARG A 201 -4.08 19.90 37.90
CA ARG A 201 -2.78 20.02 38.58
C ARG A 201 -1.72 19.09 37.99
N ALA A 202 -1.70 18.93 36.68
CA ALA A 202 -0.66 18.18 35.99
C ALA A 202 0.50 19.07 35.58
N GLN A 203 1.64 18.47 35.28
CA GLN A 203 2.80 19.15 34.72
C GLN A 203 2.92 18.86 33.23
N SER A 204 3.66 19.72 32.54
CA SER A 204 3.97 19.56 31.12
C SER A 204 5.44 19.86 30.88
N THR A 205 6.09 19.07 30.05
CA THR A 205 7.48 19.26 29.65
C THR A 205 7.55 20.02 28.31
N PRO A 206 8.47 20.99 28.17
CA PRO A 206 8.75 21.57 26.87
C PRO A 206 9.16 20.49 25.88
N HIS A 207 8.47 20.41 24.74
CA HIS A 207 8.69 19.33 23.79
C HIS A 207 9.17 19.85 22.44
N GLN A 208 8.37 20.69 21.76
CA GLN A 208 8.71 21.14 20.41
C GLN A 208 8.08 22.49 20.06
N TRP A 209 8.60 23.11 18.99
CA TRP A 209 8.02 24.27 18.36
C TRP A 209 7.57 23.90 16.95
N VAL A 210 6.31 24.20 16.63
CA VAL A 210 5.72 23.82 15.34
C VAL A 210 5.43 25.07 14.52
N TYR A 211 5.98 25.12 13.32
CA TYR A 211 5.64 26.10 12.29
C TYR A 211 4.70 25.44 11.28
N THR A 212 3.63 26.14 10.91
CA THR A 212 2.63 25.65 9.96
C THR A 212 2.44 26.59 8.78
N GLY A 213 2.06 26.01 7.63
CA GLY A 213 1.95 26.73 6.36
C GLY A 213 3.33 27.11 5.79
N VAL A 214 4.33 26.25 6.00
CA VAL A 214 5.70 26.45 5.55
C VAL A 214 5.85 25.94 4.12
N GLN A 215 6.38 26.76 3.21
CA GLN A 215 6.63 26.32 1.84
C GLN A 215 8.00 25.62 1.72
N LYS A 216 8.18 24.79 0.68
CA LYS A 216 9.46 24.09 0.42
C LYS A 216 10.66 25.05 0.37
N GLY A 217 10.48 26.25 -0.18
CA GLY A 217 11.52 27.29 -0.22
C GLY A 217 11.89 27.84 1.16
N ASP A 218 10.96 27.86 2.11
CA ASP A 218 11.20 28.33 3.48
C ASP A 218 11.90 27.27 4.32
N ILE A 219 11.59 25.98 4.09
CA ILE A 219 12.32 24.85 4.70
C ILE A 219 13.79 24.90 4.30
N ALA A 220 14.10 25.12 3.02
CA ALA A 220 15.48 25.23 2.54
C ALA A 220 16.24 26.38 3.24
N LYS A 221 15.60 27.54 3.43
CA LYS A 221 16.18 28.65 4.19
C LYS A 221 16.37 28.33 5.67
N ALA A 222 15.44 27.60 6.28
CA ALA A 222 15.56 27.18 7.68
C ALA A 222 16.73 26.20 7.87
N VAL A 223 16.89 25.25 6.95
CA VAL A 223 18.02 24.31 6.94
C VAL A 223 19.35 25.04 6.74
N ASP A 224 19.42 25.96 5.77
CA ASP A 224 20.61 26.79 5.53
C ASP A 224 20.94 27.68 6.75
N TYR A 225 19.92 28.22 7.43
CA TYR A 225 20.11 28.99 8.66
C TYR A 225 20.71 28.14 9.78
N VAL A 226 20.15 26.95 10.06
CA VAL A 226 20.66 26.02 11.08
C VAL A 226 22.09 25.60 10.75
N HIS A 227 22.38 25.30 9.49
CA HIS A 227 23.71 24.92 9.03
C HIS A 227 24.73 26.06 9.22
N ARG A 228 24.39 27.29 8.82
CA ARG A 228 25.28 28.47 8.99
C ARG A 228 25.55 28.83 10.44
N GLN A 229 24.60 28.54 11.34
CA GLN A 229 24.75 28.78 12.78
C GLN A 229 25.51 27.67 13.50
N GLY A 230 25.96 26.62 12.78
CA GLY A 230 26.67 25.48 13.39
C GLY A 230 25.80 24.67 14.35
N LEU A 231 24.47 24.74 14.19
CA LEU A 231 23.52 24.01 15.00
C LEU A 231 23.33 22.59 14.44
N ASP A 232 22.94 21.65 15.30
CA ASP A 232 22.69 20.26 14.89
C ASP A 232 21.54 20.20 13.87
N PRO A 233 21.74 19.62 12.67
CA PRO A 233 20.69 19.42 11.69
C PRO A 233 19.49 18.61 12.22
N GLN A 234 19.69 17.76 13.21
CA GLN A 234 18.61 16.97 13.84
C GLN A 234 17.63 17.83 14.65
N LEU A 235 17.92 19.12 14.85
CA LEU A 235 16.99 20.04 15.48
C LEU A 235 15.74 20.31 14.63
N LEU A 236 15.83 20.12 13.31
CA LEU A 236 14.74 20.38 12.37
C LEU A 236 14.18 19.08 11.82
N THR A 237 12.91 18.85 12.13
CA THR A 237 12.10 17.79 11.52
C THR A 237 11.09 18.44 10.58
N TYR A 238 11.07 18.03 9.32
CA TYR A 238 10.17 18.58 8.32
C TYR A 238 9.59 17.48 7.44
N HIS A 239 8.47 17.77 6.81
CA HIS A 239 7.84 16.85 5.89
C HIS A 239 8.67 16.74 4.61
N VAL A 240 9.16 15.53 4.34
CA VAL A 240 9.72 15.14 3.05
C VAL A 240 8.74 14.15 2.44
N GLU A 241 8.28 14.43 1.21
CA GLU A 241 7.50 13.44 0.47
C GLU A 241 8.32 12.15 0.39
N PRO A 242 7.79 11.02 0.87
CA PRO A 242 8.54 9.78 0.89
C PRO A 242 8.98 9.44 -0.52
N GLU A 243 10.27 9.16 -0.69
CA GLU A 243 10.77 8.61 -1.94
C GLU A 243 9.99 7.35 -2.30
N PRO A 244 9.73 7.11 -3.60
CA PRO A 244 9.00 5.92 -4.02
C PRO A 244 9.70 4.67 -3.44
N PRO A 245 8.94 3.77 -2.78
CA PRO A 245 9.54 2.68 -2.03
C PRO A 245 10.40 1.80 -2.95
N GLN A 246 11.69 1.74 -2.65
CA GLN A 246 12.63 0.89 -3.38
C GLN A 246 12.57 -0.52 -2.80
N MET A 247 12.15 -1.48 -3.61
CA MET A 247 12.07 -2.86 -3.17
C MET A 247 13.44 -3.53 -3.15
N PRO A 248 13.79 -4.27 -2.08
CA PRO A 248 15.04 -5.00 -2.01
C PRO A 248 15.22 -5.95 -3.20
N PHE A 249 16.45 -6.13 -3.66
CA PHE A 249 16.75 -7.02 -4.79
C PHE A 249 16.27 -8.47 -4.55
N SER A 250 16.28 -8.95 -3.31
CA SER A 250 15.77 -10.27 -2.94
C SER A 250 14.29 -10.46 -3.31
N TRP A 251 13.47 -9.41 -3.20
CA TRP A 251 12.06 -9.45 -3.56
C TRP A 251 11.84 -9.57 -5.07
N TRP A 252 12.66 -8.88 -5.86
CA TRP A 252 12.68 -9.03 -7.31
C TRP A 252 13.01 -10.46 -7.73
N MET A 253 13.94 -11.13 -7.04
CA MET A 253 14.30 -12.53 -7.31
C MET A 253 13.15 -13.50 -7.03
N VAL A 254 12.38 -13.30 -5.96
CA VAL A 254 11.20 -14.14 -5.66
C VAL A 254 10.12 -13.96 -6.75
N CYS A 255 9.83 -12.71 -7.14
CA CYS A 255 8.88 -12.43 -8.21
C CYS A 255 9.32 -13.04 -9.54
N LEU A 256 10.60 -12.89 -9.89
CA LEU A 256 11.18 -13.49 -11.10
C LEU A 256 11.05 -15.01 -11.08
N THR A 257 11.34 -15.66 -9.95
CA THR A 257 11.22 -17.11 -9.79
C THR A 257 9.79 -17.59 -10.00
N LEU A 258 8.80 -16.89 -9.45
CA LEU A 258 7.38 -17.21 -9.63
C LEU A 258 6.93 -17.04 -11.09
N VAL A 259 7.44 -16.01 -11.79
CA VAL A 259 7.19 -15.83 -13.23
C VAL A 259 7.84 -16.95 -14.05
N ILE A 260 9.06 -17.38 -13.71
CA ILE A 260 9.72 -18.52 -14.36
C ILE A 260 8.91 -19.80 -14.16
N ILE A 261 8.40 -20.04 -12.94
CA ILE A 261 7.52 -21.18 -12.65
C ILE A 261 6.23 -21.08 -13.48
N ALA A 262 5.61 -19.90 -13.57
CA ALA A 262 4.42 -19.67 -14.40
C ALA A 262 4.69 -19.92 -15.88
N ALA A 263 5.86 -19.50 -16.40
CA ALA A 263 6.30 -19.80 -17.75
C ALA A 263 6.51 -21.32 -17.96
N GLY A 264 7.09 -22.01 -16.98
CA GLY A 264 7.25 -23.47 -16.99
C GLY A 264 5.91 -24.22 -17.00
N ILE A 265 4.94 -23.76 -16.20
CA ILE A 265 3.56 -24.29 -16.21
C ILE A 265 2.93 -24.04 -17.59
N THR A 266 3.06 -22.82 -18.12
CA THR A 266 2.53 -22.45 -19.44
C THR A 266 3.12 -23.33 -20.56
N ALA A 267 4.43 -23.57 -20.53
CA ALA A 267 5.11 -24.45 -21.47
C ALA A 267 4.64 -25.90 -21.34
N SER A 268 4.47 -26.40 -20.10
CA SER A 268 3.97 -27.75 -19.82
C SER A 268 2.52 -27.93 -20.28
N VAL A 269 1.67 -26.92 -20.08
CA VAL A 269 0.29 -26.86 -20.59
C VAL A 269 0.27 -26.91 -22.11
N SER A 270 1.09 -26.08 -22.75
CA SER A 270 1.17 -25.98 -24.22
C SER A 270 1.67 -27.28 -24.86
N ALA A 271 2.68 -27.93 -24.25
CA ALA A 271 3.18 -29.24 -24.66
C ALA A 271 2.12 -30.34 -24.48
N SER A 272 1.38 -30.28 -23.38
CA SER A 272 0.26 -31.17 -23.08
C SER A 272 -0.86 -31.08 -24.13
N PHE A 273 -1.24 -29.88 -24.55
CA PHE A 273 -2.24 -29.68 -25.62
C PHE A 273 -1.71 -30.14 -26.98
N GLY A 274 -0.42 -29.92 -27.26
CA GLY A 274 0.24 -30.45 -28.46
C GLY A 274 0.19 -31.99 -28.56
N HIS A 275 0.30 -32.69 -27.43
CA HIS A 275 0.16 -34.16 -27.38
C HIS A 275 -1.23 -34.63 -27.78
N THR A 276 -2.28 -33.96 -27.31
CA THR A 276 -3.69 -34.30 -27.61
C THR A 276 -4.09 -33.88 -29.02
N ALA A 277 -3.53 -32.78 -29.52
CA ALA A 277 -3.79 -32.25 -30.85
C ALA A 277 -3.40 -33.22 -31.97
N ARG A 278 -2.44 -34.14 -31.76
CA ARG A 278 -2.06 -35.14 -32.77
C ARG A 278 -3.16 -36.19 -33.00
N ASN A 279 -3.83 -36.64 -31.94
CA ASN A 279 -4.95 -37.57 -32.04
C ASN A 279 -6.18 -36.89 -32.66
N GLN A 280 -6.45 -35.65 -32.24
CA GLN A 280 -7.52 -34.85 -32.83
C GLN A 280 -7.24 -34.47 -34.29
N SER A 281 -6.00 -34.13 -34.65
CA SER A 281 -5.62 -33.83 -36.03
C SER A 281 -5.75 -35.04 -36.94
N ARG A 282 -5.44 -36.26 -36.45
CA ARG A 282 -5.69 -37.51 -37.20
C ARG A 282 -7.18 -37.76 -37.41
N GLN A 283 -8.00 -37.51 -36.40
CA GLN A 283 -9.46 -37.61 -36.50
C GLN A 283 -10.06 -36.54 -37.43
N LEU A 284 -9.57 -35.30 -37.36
CA LEU A 284 -10.01 -34.19 -38.22
C LEU A 284 -9.59 -34.39 -39.68
N LEU A 285 -8.40 -34.95 -39.91
CA LEU A 285 -7.95 -35.36 -41.24
C LEU A 285 -8.80 -36.49 -41.82
N ALA A 286 -9.22 -37.46 -40.98
CA ALA A 286 -10.14 -38.53 -41.39
C ALA A 286 -11.53 -38.01 -41.78
N ILE A 287 -11.91 -36.81 -41.33
CA ILE A 287 -13.17 -36.11 -41.65
C ILE A 287 -12.99 -35.13 -42.83
N GLY A 288 -11.78 -35.03 -43.41
CA GLY A 288 -11.50 -34.19 -44.58
C GLY A 288 -11.19 -32.72 -44.29
N LEU A 289 -10.96 -32.35 -43.02
CA LEU A 289 -10.63 -30.99 -42.64
C LEU A 289 -9.14 -30.65 -42.87
N PRO A 290 -8.81 -29.40 -43.26
CA PRO A 290 -7.44 -29.02 -43.62
C PRO A 290 -6.45 -29.13 -42.45
N LYS A 291 -5.24 -29.63 -42.73
CA LYS A 291 -4.11 -29.80 -41.77
C LYS A 291 -3.82 -28.56 -40.91
N ARG A 292 -4.09 -27.36 -41.43
CA ARG A 292 -3.90 -26.08 -40.71
C ARG A 292 -4.76 -26.00 -39.45
N LEU A 293 -5.94 -26.61 -39.42
CA LEU A 293 -6.84 -26.60 -38.26
C LEU A 293 -6.29 -27.43 -37.09
N GLY A 294 -5.56 -28.51 -37.36
CA GLY A 294 -4.98 -29.35 -36.31
C GLY A 294 -3.89 -28.65 -35.49
N ALA A 295 -3.23 -27.63 -36.05
CA ALA A 295 -2.23 -26.82 -35.36
C ALA A 295 -2.82 -25.56 -34.71
N THR A 296 -3.87 -24.96 -35.30
CA THR A 296 -4.46 -23.72 -34.77
C THR A 296 -5.32 -23.94 -33.53
N ILE A 297 -6.02 -25.07 -33.42
CA ILE A 297 -6.86 -25.40 -32.26
C ILE A 297 -6.08 -25.42 -30.93
N PRO A 298 -4.98 -26.18 -30.76
CA PRO A 298 -4.24 -26.22 -29.49
C PRO A 298 -3.56 -24.88 -29.15
N ILE A 299 -3.19 -24.09 -30.16
CA ILE A 299 -2.65 -22.74 -29.99
C ILE A 299 -3.72 -21.83 -29.38
N LEU A 300 -4.92 -21.82 -29.96
CA LEU A 300 -6.06 -21.05 -29.45
C LEU A 300 -6.47 -21.49 -28.05
N GLU A 301 -6.46 -22.79 -27.75
CA GLU A 301 -6.73 -23.30 -26.40
C GLU A 301 -5.72 -22.77 -25.37
N SER A 302 -4.44 -22.82 -25.69
CA SER A 302 -3.37 -22.33 -24.81
C SER A 302 -3.44 -20.81 -24.59
N MET A 303 -3.70 -20.04 -25.65
CA MET A 303 -3.85 -18.57 -25.57
C MET A 303 -5.08 -18.18 -24.75
N LEU A 304 -6.20 -18.87 -24.95
CA LEU A 304 -7.45 -18.58 -24.25
C LEU A 304 -7.36 -18.91 -22.77
N LEU A 305 -6.74 -20.05 -22.43
CA LEU A 305 -6.52 -20.44 -21.03
C LEU A 305 -5.58 -19.48 -20.30
N VAL A 306 -4.43 -19.14 -20.91
CA VAL A 306 -3.44 -18.22 -20.31
C VAL A 306 -4.03 -16.81 -20.20
N GLY A 307 -4.72 -16.33 -21.23
CA GLY A 307 -5.38 -15.02 -21.21
C GLY A 307 -6.45 -14.93 -20.13
N LEU A 308 -7.31 -15.95 -20.00
CA LEU A 308 -8.33 -16.00 -18.96
C LEU A 308 -7.72 -16.00 -17.56
N CYS A 309 -6.71 -16.84 -17.32
CA CYS A 309 -6.03 -16.90 -16.04
C CYS A 309 -5.31 -15.59 -15.71
N SER A 310 -4.75 -14.90 -16.71
CA SER A 310 -4.10 -13.60 -16.53
C SER A 310 -5.10 -12.50 -16.12
N VAL A 311 -6.30 -12.48 -16.71
CA VAL A 311 -7.37 -11.55 -16.34
C VAL A 311 -7.88 -11.83 -14.93
N ILE A 312 -8.16 -13.10 -14.62
CA ILE A 312 -8.60 -13.51 -13.27
C ILE A 312 -7.52 -13.17 -12.23
N ALA A 313 -6.25 -13.44 -12.53
CA ALA A 313 -5.15 -13.15 -11.62
C ALA A 313 -5.01 -11.65 -11.38
N SER A 314 -5.16 -10.83 -12.41
CA SER A 314 -5.11 -9.37 -12.28
C SER A 314 -6.28 -8.83 -11.47
N ALA A 315 -7.50 -9.36 -11.65
CA ALA A 315 -8.66 -8.98 -10.85
C ALA A 315 -8.50 -9.38 -9.37
N LEU A 316 -7.96 -10.57 -9.11
CA LEU A 316 -7.72 -11.05 -7.75
C LEU A 316 -6.57 -10.33 -7.05
N ALA A 317 -5.57 -9.83 -7.78
CA ALA A 317 -4.49 -9.03 -7.20
C ALA A 317 -4.98 -7.72 -6.57
N VAL A 318 -6.16 -7.23 -6.97
CA VAL A 318 -6.80 -6.04 -6.39
C VAL A 318 -7.53 -6.35 -5.08
N VAL A 319 -7.89 -7.62 -4.81
CA VAL A 319 -8.68 -7.97 -3.62
C VAL A 319 -7.94 -7.66 -2.31
N PRO A 320 -6.66 -8.05 -2.13
CA PRO A 320 -5.93 -7.75 -0.90
C PRO A 320 -5.74 -6.25 -0.66
N VAL A 321 -5.70 -5.45 -1.73
CA VAL A 321 -5.64 -3.99 -1.67
C VAL A 321 -6.91 -3.41 -1.06
N VAL A 322 -8.07 -3.84 -1.57
CA VAL A 322 -9.38 -3.38 -1.07
C VAL A 322 -9.57 -3.80 0.39
N VAL A 323 -9.17 -5.03 0.73
CA VAL A 323 -9.20 -5.52 2.11
C VAL A 323 -8.27 -4.70 3.01
N GLY A 324 -7.04 -4.41 2.57
CA GLY A 324 -6.09 -3.59 3.32
C GLY A 324 -6.58 -2.18 3.63
N GLN A 325 -7.20 -1.52 2.64
CA GLN A 325 -7.84 -0.21 2.85
C GLN A 325 -9.00 -0.28 3.85
N SER A 326 -9.81 -1.34 3.81
CA SER A 326 -10.95 -1.49 4.73
C SER A 326 -10.54 -1.74 6.18
N LEU A 327 -9.34 -2.29 6.42
CA LEU A 327 -8.86 -2.66 7.75
C LEU A 327 -8.05 -1.54 8.44
N SER A 328 -7.57 -0.54 7.70
CA SER A 328 -6.75 0.53 8.26
C SER A 328 -6.94 1.85 7.51
N GLU A 329 -7.48 2.86 8.21
CA GLU A 329 -7.66 4.24 7.69
C GLU A 329 -6.31 4.91 7.30
N SER A 330 -5.20 4.41 7.82
CA SER A 330 -3.84 4.89 7.54
C SER A 330 -3.17 4.22 6.32
N PHE A 331 -3.83 3.29 5.64
CA PHE A 331 -3.24 2.57 4.50
C PHE A 331 -3.47 3.32 3.19
N THR A 332 -2.42 4.01 2.74
CA THR A 332 -2.41 4.64 1.42
C THR A 332 -2.04 3.61 0.36
N LEU A 333 -2.96 3.35 -0.57
CA LEU A 333 -2.71 2.47 -1.70
C LEU A 333 -1.71 3.13 -2.63
N TRP A 334 -0.61 2.44 -2.91
CA TRP A 334 0.29 2.84 -3.97
C TRP A 334 0.66 1.67 -4.87
N VAL A 335 0.33 1.87 -6.15
CA VAL A 335 0.65 0.94 -7.22
C VAL A 335 1.74 1.58 -8.08
N PRO A 336 2.98 1.06 -8.07
CA PRO A 336 4.05 1.58 -8.92
C PRO A 336 3.65 1.47 -10.41
N LYS A 337 3.74 2.58 -11.15
CA LYS A 337 3.44 2.60 -12.59
C LYS A 337 4.35 1.63 -13.36
N ASP A 338 5.63 1.57 -12.99
CA ASP A 338 6.61 0.69 -13.62
C ASP A 338 6.26 -0.79 -13.40
N TRP A 339 5.68 -1.13 -12.24
CA TRP A 339 5.21 -2.47 -11.96
C TRP A 339 4.01 -2.85 -12.81
N VAL A 340 3.05 -1.94 -13.02
CA VAL A 340 1.91 -2.20 -13.92
C VAL A 340 2.39 -2.45 -15.34
N ILE A 341 3.36 -1.67 -15.82
CA ILE A 341 3.94 -1.84 -17.16
C ILE A 341 4.67 -3.19 -17.24
N LEU A 342 5.50 -3.53 -16.26
CA LEU A 342 6.21 -4.81 -16.22
C LEU A 342 5.24 -6.01 -16.14
N TRP A 343 4.18 -5.88 -15.36
CA TRP A 343 3.16 -6.91 -15.22
C TRP A 343 2.40 -7.13 -16.52
N CYS A 344 1.92 -6.05 -17.16
CA CYS A 344 1.23 -6.12 -18.44
C CYS A 344 2.13 -6.67 -19.56
N THR A 345 3.39 -6.25 -19.61
CA THR A 345 4.36 -6.77 -20.59
C THR A 345 4.68 -8.24 -20.35
N GLY A 346 4.87 -8.66 -19.09
CA GLY A 346 5.09 -10.06 -18.72
C GLY A 346 3.91 -10.97 -19.06
N LEU A 347 2.68 -10.55 -18.77
CA LEU A 347 1.46 -11.28 -19.14
C LEU A 347 1.30 -11.35 -20.67
N GLY A 348 1.54 -10.25 -21.37
CA GLY A 348 1.53 -10.21 -22.84
C GLY A 348 2.55 -11.18 -23.44
N LEU A 349 3.77 -11.22 -22.88
CA LEU A 349 4.82 -12.13 -23.31
C LEU A 349 4.42 -13.61 -23.08
N LEU A 350 3.81 -13.93 -21.94
CA LEU A 350 3.32 -15.29 -21.66
C LEU A 350 2.23 -15.75 -22.65
N ILE A 351 1.32 -14.84 -23.02
CA ILE A 351 0.27 -15.11 -24.01
C ILE A 351 0.86 -15.32 -25.41
N VAL A 352 1.91 -14.58 -25.78
CA VAL A 352 2.56 -14.68 -27.10
C VAL A 352 3.55 -15.85 -27.18
N LEU A 353 4.15 -16.27 -26.06
CA LEU A 353 5.08 -17.40 -26.01
C LEU A 353 4.37 -18.76 -25.92
N SER A 354 3.14 -18.82 -25.42
CA SER A 354 2.38 -20.08 -25.32
C SER A 354 2.17 -20.80 -26.67
N PRO A 355 1.83 -20.12 -27.79
CA PRO A 355 1.80 -20.72 -29.13
C PRO A 355 3.15 -21.30 -29.57
N LEU A 356 4.25 -20.61 -29.27
CA LEU A 356 5.59 -20.98 -29.72
C LEU A 356 6.08 -22.25 -29.02
N ALA A 357 5.77 -22.41 -27.73
CA ALA A 357 6.02 -23.62 -26.99
C ALA A 357 5.20 -24.81 -27.54
N GLY A 358 3.91 -24.58 -27.84
CA GLY A 358 3.05 -25.58 -28.49
C GLY A 358 3.58 -26.01 -29.87
N LEU A 359 4.00 -25.05 -30.71
CA LEU A 359 4.56 -25.32 -32.04
C LEU A 359 5.91 -26.05 -31.99
N ARG A 360 6.79 -25.72 -31.04
CA ARG A 360 8.07 -26.43 -30.86
C ARG A 360 7.86 -27.88 -30.43
N ALA A 361 6.92 -28.14 -29.52
CA ALA A 361 6.58 -29.50 -29.09
C ALA A 361 6.06 -30.36 -30.26
N ILE A 362 5.28 -29.76 -31.17
CA ILE A 362 4.80 -30.43 -32.39
C ILE A 362 5.97 -30.74 -33.34
N ARG A 363 6.83 -29.75 -33.65
CA ARG A 363 7.96 -29.91 -34.60
C ARG A 363 9.08 -30.83 -34.11
N ALA A 364 9.44 -30.77 -32.84
CA ALA A 364 10.51 -31.61 -32.29
C ALA A 364 10.20 -33.11 -32.43
N ARG A 365 8.90 -33.45 -32.41
CA ARG A 365 8.43 -34.83 -32.50
C ARG A 365 8.20 -35.34 -33.92
N GLU A 366 8.02 -34.45 -34.90
CA GLU A 366 8.06 -34.81 -36.32
C GLU A 366 9.47 -35.29 -36.68
N ARG A 367 10.50 -34.55 -36.25
CA ARG A 367 11.92 -34.94 -36.45
C ARG A 367 12.30 -36.27 -35.81
N THR A 368 11.75 -36.62 -34.65
CA THR A 368 12.04 -37.93 -34.02
C THR A 368 11.40 -39.10 -34.76
N VAL A 369 10.30 -38.88 -35.48
CA VAL A 369 9.63 -39.94 -36.26
C VAL A 369 10.33 -40.14 -37.60
N ASP A 370 10.78 -39.06 -38.24
CA ASP A 370 11.58 -39.13 -39.47
C ASP A 370 12.98 -39.74 -39.24
N ALA A 371 13.44 -39.81 -37.99
CA ALA A 371 14.68 -40.49 -37.59
C ALA A 371 14.49 -41.98 -37.21
N LEU A 372 13.24 -42.44 -37.12
CA LEU A 372 12.86 -43.83 -36.76
C LEU A 372 12.33 -44.63 -37.96
N ILE A 373 12.18 -43.98 -39.11
CA ILE A 373 11.89 -44.58 -40.43
C ILE A 373 13.20 -44.52 -41.21
#